data_AF-A0A2N2S3Z4-F1
#
_entry.id   AF-A0A2N2S3Z4-F1
#
_cell.length_a   1.000
_cell.length_b   1.000
_cell.length_c   1.000
_cell.angle_alpha   90.00
_cell.angle_beta   90.00
_cell.angle_gamma   90.00
#
_symmetry.space_group_name_H-M   'P 1'
#
loop_
_entity.id
_entity.type
_entity.pdbx_description
1 polymer ?
#
loop_
_entity_poly.entity_id
_entity_poly.type
_entity_poly.pdbx_seq_one_letter_code
_entity_poly.pdbx_strand_id
1 'polypeptide(L)' 'MFRGATSLSLDAKSRLAVPTKHREALQLECAGSLVLTAHPHRCLLLYPQPAWEPIQAKMMALSSFDKQSSALQRLL' A
#
# COMPACT_ATOMS: atom_id res chain seq x y z
N MET A 1 3.89 14.40 -4.17
CA MET A 1 3.09 13.65 -5.18
C MET A 1 3.88 12.43 -5.65
N PHE A 2 3.35 11.21 -5.46
CA PHE A 2 4.01 9.96 -5.86
C PHE A 2 3.62 9.57 -7.28
N ARG A 3 4.47 9.87 -8.28
CA ARG A 3 4.22 9.53 -9.69
C ARG A 3 5.50 9.08 -10.41
N GLY A 4 5.29 8.36 -11.51
CA GLY A 4 6.34 7.84 -12.40
C GLY A 4 6.68 6.37 -12.15
N ALA A 5 7.32 5.75 -13.13
CA ALA A 5 7.86 4.40 -13.00
C ALA A 5 9.34 4.48 -12.57
N THR A 6 9.78 3.54 -11.74
CA THR A 6 11.19 3.41 -11.35
C THR A 6 11.48 1.93 -11.20
N SER A 7 12.50 1.44 -11.90
CA SER A 7 12.96 0.07 -11.74
C SER A 7 13.71 -0.06 -10.41
N LEU A 8 13.38 -1.07 -9.62
CA LEU A 8 14.00 -1.39 -8.34
C LEU A 8 14.31 -2.87 -8.29
N SER A 9 15.48 -3.22 -7.77
CA SER A 9 15.84 -4.61 -7.46
C SER A 9 15.55 -4.92 -5.99
N LEU A 10 15.13 -6.15 -5.72
CA LEU A 10 15.10 -6.69 -4.37
C LEU A 10 16.49 -7.21 -4.00
N ASP A 11 16.91 -6.95 -2.76
CA ASP A 11 18.11 -7.56 -2.22
C ASP A 11 17.87 -9.02 -1.78
N ALA A 12 18.94 -9.71 -1.37
CA ALA A 12 18.89 -11.10 -0.91
C ALA A 12 18.00 -11.32 0.34
N LYS A 13 17.54 -10.26 0.99
CA LYS A 13 16.67 -10.29 2.17
C LYS A 13 15.27 -9.77 1.85
N SER A 14 14.90 -9.70 0.57
CA SER A 14 13.60 -9.20 0.10
C SER A 14 13.32 -7.75 0.50
N ARG A 15 14.36 -6.92 0.64
CA ARG A 15 14.22 -5.48 0.88
C ARG A 15 14.34 -4.72 -0.43
N LEU A 16 13.58 -3.64 -0.56
CA LEU A 16 13.69 -2.67 -1.66
C LEU A 16 14.14 -1.32 -1.11
N ALA A 17 14.96 -0.61 -1.88
CA ALA A 17 15.36 0.74 -1.53
C ALA A 17 14.29 1.74 -2.01
N VAL A 18 13.71 2.51 -1.08
CA VAL A 18 12.80 3.60 -1.44
C VAL A 18 13.60 4.67 -2.21
N PRO A 19 13.13 5.12 -3.40
CA PRO A 19 13.80 6.17 -4.17
C PRO A 19 13.93 7.48 -3.37
N THR A 20 15.08 8.14 -3.48
CA THR A 20 15.38 9.37 -2.71
C THR A 20 14.33 10.46 -2.86
N LYS A 21 13.76 10.61 -4.07
CA LYS A 21 12.68 11.57 -4.39
C LYS A 21 11.40 11.41 -3.55
N HIS A 22 11.21 10.26 -2.91
CA HIS A 22 10.02 9.95 -2.11
C HIS A 22 10.29 9.90 -0.60
N ARG A 23 11.55 9.76 -0.19
CA ARG A 23 11.90 9.55 1.23
C ARG A 23 11.47 10.71 2.11
N GLU A 24 11.77 11.93 1.70
CA GLU A 24 11.46 13.13 2.47
C GLU A 24 9.94 13.32 2.63
N ALA A 25 9.18 13.14 1.54
CA ALA A 25 7.72 13.21 1.59
C ALA A 25 7.12 12.16 2.53
N LEU A 26 7.60 10.90 2.48
CA LEU A 26 7.13 9.85 3.38
C LEU A 26 7.51 10.13 4.84
N GLN A 27 8.68 10.70 5.08
CA GLN A 27 9.11 11.05 6.43
C GLN A 27 8.22 12.17 7.01
N LEU A 28 7.91 13.19 6.21
CA LEU A 28 7.05 14.31 6.62
C LEU A 28 5.59 13.87 6.83
N GLU A 29 5.07 13.01 5.96
CA GLU A 29 3.64 12.66 5.96
C GLU A 29 3.29 11.56 6.98
N CYS A 30 4.19 10.62 7.23
CA CYS A 30 3.89 9.45 8.07
C CYS A 30 5.04 8.98 8.95
N ALA A 31 6.13 9.75 9.09
CA ALA A 31 7.33 9.37 9.84
C ALA A 31 7.92 8.01 9.43
N GLY A 32 7.71 7.61 8.17
CA GLY A 32 8.13 6.30 7.65
C GLY A 32 7.16 5.14 7.97
N SER A 33 6.00 5.41 8.55
CA SER A 33 4.94 4.41 8.76
C SER A 33 4.20 4.11 7.46
N LEU A 34 4.42 2.91 6.93
CA LEU A 34 3.89 2.46 5.65
C LEU A 34 3.03 1.21 5.83
N VAL A 35 2.00 1.10 5.00
CA VAL A 35 1.14 -0.08 4.90
C VAL A 35 1.36 -0.75 3.55
N LEU A 36 1.65 -2.05 3.59
CA LEU A 36 1.82 -2.89 2.41
C LEU A 36 0.59 -3.79 2.27
N THR A 37 -0.07 -3.77 1.11
CA THR A 37 -1.23 -4.61 0.83
C THR A 37 -1.05 -5.40 -0.47
N ALA A 38 -1.76 -6.52 -0.58
CA ALA A 38 -1.79 -7.31 -1.80
C ALA A 38 -2.84 -6.76 -2.79
N HIS A 39 -2.64 -7.03 -4.07
CA HIS A 39 -3.62 -6.75 -5.11
C HIS A 39 -3.93 -8.01 -5.94
N PRO A 40 -5.18 -8.21 -6.41
CA PRO A 40 -5.55 -9.39 -7.21
C PRO A 40 -4.72 -9.58 -8.49
N HIS A 41 -4.13 -8.51 -9.04
CA HIS A 41 -3.24 -8.57 -10.20
C HIS A 41 -1.79 -8.99 -9.87
N ARG A 42 -1.57 -9.65 -8.73
CA ARG A 42 -0.24 -10.13 -8.26
C ARG A 42 0.79 -9.00 -8.14
N CYS A 43 0.35 -7.83 -7.69
CA CYS A 43 1.23 -6.74 -7.32
C CYS A 43 1.03 -6.38 -5.85
N LEU A 44 2.02 -5.68 -5.31
CA LEU A 44 1.97 -5.11 -3.99
C LEU A 44 1.68 -3.62 -4.10
N LEU A 45 0.83 -3.13 -3.21
CA LEU A 45 0.51 -1.72 -3.08
C LEU A 45 1.13 -1.22 -1.77
N LEU A 46 1.70 -0.03 -1.82
CA LEU A 46 2.36 0.60 -0.70
C LEU A 46 1.74 1.97 -0.46
N TYR A 47 1.25 2.20 0.76
CA TYR A 47 0.58 3.44 1.15
C TYR A 47 1.26 4.06 2.38
N PRO A 48 1.34 5.39 2.47
CA PRO A 48 1.49 6.05 3.76
C PRO A 48 0.30 5.67 4.66
N GLN A 49 0.54 5.38 5.94
CA GLN A 49 -0.51 5.06 6.90
C GLN A 49 -1.72 6.02 6.87
N PRO A 50 -1.57 7.35 6.92
CA PRO A 50 -2.73 8.27 6.94
C PRO A 50 -3.55 8.23 5.65
N ALA A 51 -2.94 7.86 4.51
CA ALA A 51 -3.64 7.69 3.25
C ALA A 51 -4.38 6.34 3.17
N TRP A 52 -3.88 5.33 3.88
CA TRP A 52 -4.48 3.99 3.93
C TRP A 52 -5.74 3.92 4.79
N GLU A 53 -5.72 4.56 5.96
CA GLU A 53 -6.84 4.56 6.92
C GLU A 53 -8.23 4.83 6.31
N PRO A 54 -8.44 5.88 5.48
CA PRO A 54 -9.74 6.13 4.86
C PRO A 54 -10.10 5.09 3.79
N ILE A 55 -9.12 4.47 3.13
CA ILE A 55 -9.34 3.41 2.14
C ILE A 55 -9.80 2.14 2.87
N GLN A 56 -9.09 1.76 3.94
CA GLN A 56 -9.44 0.64 4.78
C GLN A 56 -10.84 0.80 5.37
N ALA A 57 -11.18 1.97 5.91
CA ALA A 57 -12.50 2.24 6.46
C ALA A 57 -13.62 2.04 5.43
N LYS A 58 -13.42 2.51 4.19
CA LYS A 58 -14.38 2.29 3.09
C LYS A 58 -14.52 0.81 2.73
N MET A 59 -13.41 0.06 2.70
CA MET A 59 -13.42 -1.37 2.41
C MET A 59 -14.12 -2.17 3.52
N MET A 60 -13.89 -1.82 4.78
CA MET A 60 -14.54 -2.45 5.93
C MET A 60 -16.04 -2.12 6.04
N ALA A 61 -16.47 -0.98 5.48
CA ALA A 61 -17.89 -0.62 5.40
C ALA A 61 -18.67 -1.40 4.32
N LEU A 62 -17.99 -2.12 3.43
CA LEU A 62 -18.65 -2.97 2.43
C LEU A 62 -19.35 -4.16 3.10
N SER A 63 -20.49 -4.56 2.56
CA SER A 63 -21.26 -5.71 3.07
C SER A 63 -20.47 -7.00 2.88
N SER A 64 -20.17 -7.70 3.98
CA SER A 64 -19.51 -9.02 3.93
C SER A 64 -20.39 -10.13 3.35
N PHE A 65 -21.68 -9.87 3.09
CA PHE A 65 -22.60 -10.81 2.46
C PHE A 65 -22.45 -10.86 0.93
N ASP A 66 -21.86 -9.82 0.34
CA ASP A 66 -21.51 -9.84 -1.07
C ASP A 66 -20.17 -10.60 -1.26
N LYS A 67 -20.18 -11.60 -2.15
CA LYS A 67 -19.01 -12.46 -2.38
C LYS A 67 -17.80 -11.67 -2.86
N GLN A 68 -17.99 -10.63 -3.67
CA GLN A 68 -16.90 -9.81 -4.19
C GLN A 68 -16.31 -8.93 -3.08
N SER A 69 -17.16 -8.25 -2.33
CA SER A 69 -16.78 -7.44 -1.18
C SER A 69 -16.04 -8.26 -0.11
N SER A 70 -16.53 -9.46 0.19
CA SER A 70 -15.93 -10.37 1.15
C SER A 70 -14.56 -10.93 0.69
N ALA A 71 -14.39 -11.19 -0.61
CA ALA A 71 -13.09 -11.61 -1.16
C ALA A 71 -12.05 -10.49 -1.05
N LEU A 72 -12.46 -9.25 -1.31
CA LEU A 72 -11.60 -8.08 -1.20
C LEU A 72 -11.20 -7.78 0.25
N GLN A 73 -12.13 -7.88 1.19
CA GLN A 73 -11.87 -7.72 2.63
C GLN A 73 -10.86 -8.75 3.17
N ARG A 74 -10.87 -9.99 2.66
CA ARG A 74 -9.92 -11.03 3.08
C ARG A 74 -8.52 -10.89 2.47
N LEU A 75 -8.38 -10.08 1.42
CA LEU A 75 -7.12 -9.88 0.71
C LEU A 75 -6.27 -8.76 1.32
N LEU A 76 -6.89 -7.95 2.20
CA LEU A 76 -6.25 -6.94 3.04
C LEU A 76 -5.74 -7.57 4.33
#